data_AF-A0A7C1F3L4-F1
#
_entry.id   AF-A0A7C1F3L4-F1
#
_cell.length_a   1.000
_cell.length_b   1.000
_cell.length_c   1.000
_cell.angle_alpha   90.00
_cell.angle_beta   90.00
_cell.angle_gamma   90.00
#
_symmetry.space_group_name_H-M   'P 1'
#
loop_
_entity.id
_entity.type
_entity.pdbx_description
1 polymer ?
#
loop_
_entity_poly.entity_id
_entity_poly.type
_entity_poly.pdbx_seq_one_letter_code
_entity_poly.pdbx_strand_id
1 'polypeptide(L)' 'MKINKICLICNVNLEKDIIALNKKLLGRHISDFYCLKCLADYLELPEELLKDKIKEFKNQGCSLFS' A
#
# COMPACT_ATOMS: atom_id res chain seq x y z
N MET A 1 -8.84 17.23 -2.20
CA MET A 1 -9.32 16.45 -1.04
C MET A 1 -8.20 15.54 -0.56
N LYS A 2 -7.69 15.71 0.67
CA LYS A 2 -6.76 14.75 1.27
C LYS A 2 -7.57 13.53 1.69
N ILE A 3 -7.41 12.40 0.98
CA ILE A 3 -8.07 11.15 1.32
C ILE A 3 -7.23 10.52 2.43
N ASN A 4 -7.60 10.72 3.69
CA ASN A 4 -7.05 9.95 4.80
C ASN A 4 -7.67 8.55 4.74
N LYS A 5 -6.97 7.60 4.10
CA LYS A 5 -7.30 6.17 4.23
C LYS A 5 -6.66 5.66 5.52
N ILE A 6 -7.39 4.82 6.24
CA ILE A 6 -6.92 4.15 7.45
C ILE A 6 -6.78 2.65 7.20
N CYS A 7 -5.88 2.00 7.93
CA CYS A 7 -5.76 0.56 7.92
C CYS A 7 -7.02 -0.09 8.51
N LEU A 8 -7.60 -1.08 7.83
CA LEU A 8 -8.76 -1.82 8.29
C LEU A 8 -8.51 -2.55 9.64
N ILE A 9 -7.28 -3.01 9.86
CA ILE A 9 -6.93 -3.86 11.01
C ILE A 9 -6.55 -3.03 12.23
N CYS A 10 -5.67 -2.05 12.07
CA CYS A 10 -5.08 -1.29 13.19
C CYS A 10 -5.48 0.18 13.22
N ASN A 11 -6.33 0.64 12.31
CA ASN A 11 -6.84 2.01 12.23
C ASN A 11 -5.77 3.11 12.11
N VAL A 12 -4.54 2.77 11.73
CA VAL A 12 -3.47 3.75 11.48
C VAL A 12 -3.70 4.49 10.16
N ASN A 13 -3.34 5.77 10.10
CA ASN A 13 -3.36 6.54 8.87
C ASN A 13 -2.37 5.99 7.84
N LEU A 14 -2.81 5.93 6.58
CA LEU A 14 -2.02 5.42 5.47
C LEU A 14 -1.44 6.56 4.64
N GLU A 15 -0.17 6.41 4.31
CA GLU A 15 0.52 7.30 3.37
C GLU A 15 0.14 6.98 1.92
N LYS A 16 0.32 7.96 1.02
CA LYS A 16 -0.02 7.85 -0.41
C LYS A 16 0.59 6.59 -1.05
N ASP A 17 1.84 6.29 -0.73
CA ASP A 17 2.55 5.13 -1.28
C ASP A 17 1.96 3.81 -0.80
N ILE A 18 1.53 3.74 0.46
CA ILE A 18 0.89 2.53 1.01
C ILE A 18 -0.47 2.31 0.36
N ILE A 19 -1.25 3.38 0.15
CA ILE A 19 -2.53 3.32 -0.56
C ILE A 19 -2.32 2.86 -2.01
N ALA A 20 -1.30 3.40 -2.69
CA ALA A 20 -0.93 3.02 -4.06
C ALA A 20 -0.50 1.55 -4.13
N LEU A 21 0.29 1.09 -3.16
CA LEU A 21 0.74 -0.30 -3.06
C LEU A 21 -0.44 -1.26 -2.87
N ASN A 22 -1.37 -0.95 -1.96
CA ASN A 22 -2.59 -1.73 -1.77
C ASN A 22 -3.37 -1.86 -3.09
N LYS A 23 -3.57 -0.75 -3.82
CA LYS A 23 -4.25 -0.77 -5.13
C LYS A 23 -3.49 -1.56 -6.19
N LYS A 24 -2.16 -1.54 -6.14
CA LYS A 24 -1.30 -2.22 -7.11
C LYS A 24 -1.28 -3.73 -6.87
N LEU A 25 -1.31 -4.19 -5.62
CA LEU A 25 -1.23 -5.60 -5.25
C LEU A 25 -2.61 -6.27 -5.12
N LEU A 26 -3.58 -5.60 -4.49
CA LEU A 26 -4.91 -6.16 -4.21
C LEU A 26 -5.96 -5.77 -5.27
N GLY A 27 -5.65 -4.79 -6.13
CA GLY A 27 -6.51 -4.33 -7.21
C GLY A 27 -7.01 -2.89 -7.05
N ARG A 28 -7.40 -2.26 -8.16
CA ARG A 28 -7.73 -0.83 -8.20
C ARG A 28 -9.07 -0.47 -7.53
N HIS A 29 -9.96 -1.45 -7.37
CA HIS A 29 -11.33 -1.29 -6.88
C HIS A 29 -11.54 -1.84 -5.46
N ILE A 30 -10.50 -1.86 -4.64
CA ILE A 30 -10.59 -2.26 -3.24
C ILE A 30 -11.19 -1.15 -2.37
N SER A 31 -11.98 -1.56 -1.38
CA SER A 31 -12.51 -0.69 -0.33
C SER A 31 -11.63 -0.72 0.92
N ASP A 32 -11.02 -1.88 1.16
CA ASP A 32 -10.17 -2.16 2.32
C ASP A 32 -8.72 -1.84 2.01
N PHE A 33 -8.07 -1.17 2.95
CA PHE A 33 -6.66 -0.82 2.86
C PHE A 33 -5.94 -1.29 4.11
N TYR A 34 -4.69 -1.69 3.94
CA TYR A 34 -3.83 -2.17 5.01
C TYR A 34 -2.59 -1.28 5.11
N CYS A 35 -2.12 -1.03 6.34
CA CYS A 35 -0.79 -0.47 6.52
C CYS A 35 0.27 -1.48 6.08
N LEU A 36 1.52 -1.03 5.92
CA LEU A 36 2.60 -1.88 5.43
C LEU A 36 2.72 -3.19 6.23
N LYS A 37 2.70 -3.10 7.56
CA LYS A 37 2.77 -4.25 8.48
C LYS A 37 1.58 -5.20 8.33
N CYS A 38 0.36 -4.69 8.34
CA CYS A 38 -0.84 -5.53 8.19
C CYS A 38 -0.93 -6.13 6.78
N LEU A 39 -0.44 -5.43 5.76
CA LEU A 39 -0.37 -5.94 4.40
C LEU A 39 0.67 -7.06 4.26
N ALA A 40 1.82 -6.90 4.93
CA ALA A 40 2.87 -7.92 5.02
C ALA A 40 2.33 -9.20 5.66
N ASP A 41 1.63 -9.06 6.79
CA ASP A 41 0.96 -10.17 7.48
C ASP A 41 -0.10 -10.85 6.59
N TYR A 42 -0.97 -10.05 5.96
CA TYR A 42 -2.01 -10.56 5.04
C TYR A 42 -1.46 -11.30 3.82
N LEU A 43 -0.32 -10.86 3.30
CA LEU A 43 0.35 -11.48 2.14
C LEU A 43 1.35 -12.57 2.56
N GLU A 44 1.56 -12.79 3.86
CA GLU A 44 2.59 -13.68 4.40
C GLU A 44 4.00 -13.36 3.85
N LEU A 45 4.30 -12.07 3.67
CA LEU A 45 5.57 -11.57 3.15
C LEU A 45 6.21 -10.61 4.15
N PRO A 46 7.56 -10.55 4.22
CA PRO A 46 8.24 -9.55 5.03
C PRO A 46 7.98 -8.13 4.53
N GLU A 47 7.89 -7.17 5.45
CA GLU A 47 7.67 -5.75 5.17
C GLU A 47 8.71 -5.16 4.20
N GLU A 48 9.96 -5.64 4.26
CA GLU A 48 11.05 -5.20 3.39
C GLU A 48 10.75 -5.45 1.90
N LEU A 49 10.17 -6.61 1.54
CA LEU A 49 9.79 -6.88 0.14
C LEU A 49 8.72 -5.91 -0.36
N LEU A 50 7.81 -5.50 0.51
CA LEU A 50 6.80 -4.49 0.16
C LEU A 50 7.45 -3.12 -0.04
N LYS A 51 8.43 -2.74 0.77
CA LYS A 51 9.20 -1.50 0.59
C LYS A 51 9.97 -1.49 -0.72
N ASP A 52 10.61 -2.60 -1.08
CA ASP A 52 11.33 -2.70 -2.36
C ASP A 52 10.39 -2.64 -3.56
N LYS A 53 9.19 -3.25 -3.47
CA LYS A 53 8.14 -3.08 -4.48
C LYS A 53 7.74 -1.61 -4.65
N ILE A 54 7.59 -0.84 -3.57
CA ILE A 54 7.30 0.60 -3.67
C ILE A 54 8.41 1.32 -4.45
N LYS A 55 9.69 1.08 -4.11
CA LYS A 55 10.83 1.69 -4.82
C LYS A 55 10.85 1.29 -6.29
N GLU A 56 10.63 0.02 -6.58
CA GLU A 56 10.58 -0.52 -7.94
C GLU A 56 9.47 0.17 -8.76
N PHE A 57 8.25 0.26 -8.23
CA PHE A 57 7.14 0.92 -8.93
C PHE A 57 7.36 2.41 -9.15
N LYS A 58 8.01 3.10 -8.20
CA LYS A 58 8.42 4.50 -8.38
C LYS A 58 9.45 4.63 -9.50
N ASN A 59 10.48 3.78 -9.50
CA ASN A 59 11.52 3.78 -10.53
C ASN A 59 10.98 3.45 -11.93
N GLN A 60 9.95 2.61 -12.01
CA GLN A 60 9.25 2.30 -13.27
C GLN A 60 8.31 3.43 -13.75
N GLY A 61 8.16 4.52 -13.00
CA GLY A 61 7.25 5.62 -13.34
C GLY A 61 5.77 5.24 -13.22
N CYS A 62 5.43 4.33 -12.30
CA CYS A 62 4.04 3.91 -12.09
C CYS A 62 3.16 5.11 -11.67
N SER A 63 2.12 5.39 -12.44
CA SER A 63 1.23 6.55 -12.23
C SER A 63 0.46 6.55 -10.90
N LEU A 64 0.41 5.40 -10.21
CA LEU A 64 -0.15 5.32 -8.85
C LEU A 64 0.79 5.93 -7.80
N PHE A 65 2.09 5.97 -8.07
CA PHE A 65 3.15 6.43 -7.15
C PHE A 65 3.73 7.80 -7.53
N SER A 66 3.28 8.39 -8.65
CA SER A 66 3.57 9.76 -9.08
C SER A 66 2.66 10.76 -8.38
#